data_AF-A0A845Y692-F1
#
_entry.id   AF-A0A845Y692-F1
#
_cell.length_a   1.000
_cell.length_b   1.000
_cell.length_c   1.000
_cell.angle_alpha   90.00
_cell.angle_beta   90.00
_cell.angle_gamma   90.00
#
_symmetry.space_group_name_H-M   'P 1'
#
loop_
_entity.id
_entity.type
_entity.pdbx_description
1 polymer ?
#
loop_
_entity_poly.entity_id
_entity_poly.type
_entity_poly.pdbx_seq_one_letter_code
_entity_poly.pdbx_strand_id
1 'polypeptide(L)'
;MKTDSLFYRIFHNVPGLFFELIGQPSRQGYKFKSIEVKQTAFRIDGVFLPPANAPDSTVFFVEVQFQEDELIYHRLFAEIFVFLQQNPEFTHW
;
A
#
# COMPACT_ATOMS: atom_id res chain seq x y z
N MET A 1 10.31 13.58 -1.12
CA MET A 1 11.36 13.10 -0.20
C MET A 1 11.20 13.51 1.27
N LYS A 2 10.97 14.78 1.66
CA LYS A 2 10.73 15.12 3.09
C LYS A 2 9.28 14.84 3.54
N THR A 3 8.32 14.94 2.63
CA THR A 3 6.89 14.87 2.91
C THR A 3 6.34 13.44 2.96
N ASP A 4 6.98 12.50 2.25
CA ASP A 4 6.66 11.07 2.28
C ASP A 4 6.85 10.46 3.68
N SER A 5 7.84 10.97 4.43
CA SER A 5 8.13 10.49 5.79
C SER A 5 7.00 10.74 6.78
N LEU A 6 6.18 11.79 6.58
CA LEU A 6 5.06 12.09 7.46
C LEU A 6 3.95 11.07 7.28
N PHE A 7 3.50 10.84 6.03
CA PHE A 7 2.44 9.87 5.75
C PHE A 7 2.89 8.45 6.06
N TYR A 8 4.15 8.13 5.77
CA TYR A 8 4.72 6.87 6.21
C TYR A 8 4.60 6.70 7.72
N ARG A 9 5.00 7.71 8.52
CA ARG A 9 4.87 7.66 9.98
C ARG A 9 3.42 7.59 10.44
N ILE A 10 2.51 8.34 9.82
CA ILE A 10 1.10 8.34 10.18
C ILE A 10 0.51 6.94 9.95
N PHE A 11 0.62 6.39 8.75
CA PHE A 11 0.05 5.09 8.43
C PHE A 11 0.77 3.93 9.11
N HIS A 12 2.06 4.06 9.40
CA HIS A 12 2.79 3.07 10.20
C HIS A 12 2.31 3.01 11.65
N ASN A 13 2.05 4.16 12.29
CA ASN A 13 1.59 4.22 13.68
C ASN A 13 0.08 4.02 13.82
N VAL A 14 -0.71 4.47 12.84
CA VAL A 14 -2.17 4.42 12.84
C VAL A 14 -2.69 3.91 11.49
N PRO A 15 -2.54 2.60 11.18
CA PRO A 15 -2.98 2.05 9.90
C PRO A 15 -4.49 2.19 9.68
N GLY A 16 -5.28 2.16 10.76
CA GLY A 16 -6.75 2.30 10.73
C GLY A 16 -7.23 3.60 10.08
N LEU A 17 -6.43 4.67 10.17
CA LEU A 17 -6.78 5.99 9.60
C LEU A 17 -7.02 5.92 8.09
N PHE A 18 -6.31 5.03 7.38
CA PHE A 18 -6.54 4.84 5.95
C PHE A 18 -7.99 4.47 5.64
N PHE A 19 -8.58 3.54 6.40
CA PHE A 19 -9.95 3.10 6.21
C PHE A 19 -10.96 4.21 6.50
N GLU A 20 -10.70 5.01 7.53
CA GLU A 20 -11.51 6.18 7.85
C GLU A 20 -11.49 7.21 6.70
N LEU A 21 -10.32 7.47 6.10
CA LEU A 21 -10.17 8.42 4.99
C LEU A 21 -10.91 7.99 3.72
N ILE A 22 -11.01 6.68 3.47
CA ILE A 22 -11.74 6.14 2.31
C ILE A 22 -13.22 5.84 2.62
N GLY A 23 -13.71 6.22 3.81
CA GLY A 23 -15.11 6.01 4.22
C GLY A 23 -15.48 4.54 4.48
N GLN A 24 -14.51 3.69 4.77
CA GLN A 24 -14.70 2.29 5.10
C GLN A 24 -14.65 2.07 6.62
N PRO A 25 -15.33 1.05 7.17
CA PRO A 25 -15.19 0.70 8.58
C PRO A 25 -13.72 0.35 8.87
N SER A 26 -13.21 0.85 9.99
CA SER A 26 -11.84 0.55 10.42
C SER A 26 -11.63 -0.96 10.50
N ARG A 27 -10.70 -1.47 9.68
CA ARG A 27 -10.28 -2.87 9.72
C ARG A 27 -9.11 -3.03 10.68
N GLN A 28 -9.25 -3.89 11.68
CA GLN A 28 -8.19 -4.13 12.66
C GLN A 28 -7.10 -5.05 12.09
N GLY A 29 -5.86 -4.86 12.57
CA GLY A 29 -4.75 -5.78 12.31
C GLY A 29 -4.01 -5.56 10.98
N TYR A 30 -4.46 -4.63 10.14
CA TYR A 30 -3.71 -4.22 8.95
C TYR A 30 -2.37 -3.58 9.32
N LYS A 31 -1.33 -3.88 8.54
CA LYS A 31 0.02 -3.33 8.73
C LYS A 31 0.46 -2.55 7.50
N PHE A 32 0.89 -1.32 7.71
CA PHE A 32 1.47 -0.49 6.66
C PHE A 32 2.97 -0.78 6.50
N LYS A 33 3.41 -1.06 5.26
CA LYS A 33 4.81 -1.33 4.90
C LYS A 33 5.18 -0.69 3.56
N SER A 34 6.46 -0.34 3.44
CA SER A 34 7.12 -0.17 2.14
C SER A 34 7.72 -1.52 1.72
N ILE A 35 7.51 -1.93 0.48
CA ILE A 35 7.92 -3.23 -0.05
C ILE A 35 8.85 -3.02 -1.23
N GLU A 36 10.06 -3.55 -1.13
CA GLU A 36 11.02 -3.58 -2.23
C GLU A 36 10.87 -4.87 -3.02
N VAL A 37 10.60 -4.72 -4.31
CA VAL A 37 10.45 -5.81 -5.26
C VAL A 37 11.82 -6.13 -5.86
N LYS A 38 12.39 -7.26 -5.41
CA LYS A 38 13.79 -7.64 -5.66
C LYS A 38 14.18 -7.78 -7.14
N GLN A 39 13.26 -8.17 -8.02
CA GLN A 39 13.60 -8.47 -9.43
C GLN A 39 13.78 -7.22 -10.30
N THR A 40 13.24 -6.08 -9.87
CA THR A 40 13.11 -4.89 -10.71
C THR A 40 13.66 -3.62 -10.06
N ALA A 41 14.17 -3.71 -8.82
CA ALA A 41 14.51 -2.57 -7.97
C ALA A 41 13.34 -1.57 -7.80
N PHE A 42 12.11 -2.01 -8.02
CA PHE A 42 10.92 -1.22 -7.77
C PHE A 42 10.59 -1.25 -6.28
N ARG A 43 10.16 -0.10 -5.75
CA ARG A 43 9.76 0.04 -4.35
C ARG A 43 8.36 0.60 -4.31
N ILE A 44 7.47 -0.08 -3.61
CA ILE A 44 6.12 0.38 -3.35
C ILE A 44 6.12 0.98 -1.97
N ASP A 45 5.85 2.28 -1.87
CA ASP A 45 6.02 3.03 -0.62
C ASP A 45 4.84 2.88 0.35
N GLY A 46 3.66 2.51 -0.16
CA GLY A 46 2.50 2.27 0.67
C GLY A 46 1.73 1.00 0.34
N VAL A 47 1.93 -0.02 1.18
CA VAL A 47 1.18 -1.28 1.13
C VAL A 47 0.57 -1.58 2.49
N PHE A 48 -0.75 -1.76 2.54
CA PHE A 48 -1.47 -2.26 3.71
C PHE A 48 -1.71 -3.75 3.56
N LEU A 49 -0.99 -4.53 4.36
CA LEU A 49 -1.10 -5.98 4.39
C LEU A 49 -2.17 -6.43 5.40
N PRO A 50 -3.03 -7.39 5.04
CA PRO A 50 -4.03 -7.93 5.95
C PRO A 50 -3.37 -8.70 7.10
N PRO A 51 -4.05 -8.84 8.26
CA PRO A 51 -3.62 -9.76 9.30
C PRO A 51 -3.70 -11.22 8.79
N ALA A 52 -2.86 -12.11 9.32
CA ALA A 52 -2.75 -13.50 8.86
C ALA A 52 -4.07 -14.31 8.93
N ASN A 53 -5.00 -13.88 9.78
CA ASN A 53 -6.30 -14.53 9.97
C ASN A 53 -7.46 -13.75 9.32
N ALA A 54 -7.15 -12.81 8.42
CA ALA A 54 -8.20 -12.06 7.72
C ALA A 54 -9.05 -13.03 6.87
N PRO A 55 -10.38 -12.92 6.90
CA PRO A 55 -11.26 -13.72 6.05
C PRO A 55 -11.05 -13.37 4.56
N ASP A 56 -10.66 -12.13 4.27
CA ASP A 56 -10.24 -11.63 2.97
C ASP A 56 -8.76 -11.26 3.00
N SER A 57 -7.92 -11.92 2.18
CA SER A 57 -6.49 -11.60 2.05
C SER A 57 -6.27 -10.34 1.19
N THR A 58 -7.15 -9.34 1.30
CA THR A 58 -7.15 -8.12 0.48
C THR A 58 -6.03 -7.19 0.92
N VAL A 59 -5.19 -6.80 -0.04
CA VAL A 59 -4.11 -5.83 0.12
C VAL A 59 -4.55 -4.49 -0.45
N PHE A 60 -4.22 -3.38 0.24
CA PHE A 60 -4.46 -2.03 -0.27
C PHE A 60 -3.14 -1.34 -0.61
N PHE A 61 -3.13 -0.62 -1.72
CA PHE A 61 -2.00 0.16 -2.19
C PHE A 61 -2.31 1.65 -2.07
N VAL A 62 -1.36 2.43 -1.58
CA VAL A 62 -1.49 3.88 -1.42
C VAL A 62 -0.23 4.56 -1.90
N GLU A 63 -0.40 5.50 -2.81
CA GLU A 63 0.64 6.41 -3.27
C GLU A 63 0.23 7.84 -2.89
N VAL A 64 1.10 8.55 -2.16
CA VAL A 64 0.83 9.93 -1.72
C VAL A 64 1.60 10.89 -2.61
N GLN A 65 0.86 11.69 -3.36
CA GLN A 65 1.43 12.62 -4.35
C GLN A 65 1.47 14.05 -3.81
N PHE A 66 2.67 14.63 -3.70
CA PHE A 66 2.85 16.03 -3.28
C PHE A 66 3.09 17.01 -4.43
N GLN A 67 3.50 16.49 -5.58
CA GLN A 67 3.74 17.25 -6.81
C GLN A 67 3.07 16.52 -7.95
N GLU A 68 2.56 17.28 -8.91
CA GLU A 68 2.00 16.72 -10.11
C GLU A 68 3.03 15.82 -10.82
N ASP A 69 2.54 14.65 -11.23
CA ASP A 69 3.28 13.58 -11.87
C ASP A 69 2.31 12.91 -12.83
N GLU A 70 2.48 13.21 -14.11
CA GLU A 70 1.64 12.70 -15.19
C GLU A 70 1.76 11.17 -15.33
N LEU A 71 2.83 10.57 -14.81
CA LEU A 71 3.11 9.15 -14.93
C LEU A 71 2.72 8.35 -13.68
N ILE A 72 2.06 8.95 -12.69
CA ILE A 72 1.75 8.30 -11.41
C ILE A 72 1.01 6.97 -11.59
N TYR A 73 -0.04 6.96 -12.41
CA TYR A 73 -0.82 5.75 -12.66
C TYR A 73 -0.02 4.70 -13.44
N HIS A 74 0.81 5.11 -14.38
CA HIS A 74 1.66 4.21 -15.15
C HIS A 74 2.62 3.45 -14.22
N ARG A 75 3.25 4.16 -13.28
CA ARG A 75 4.16 3.59 -12.30
C ARG A 75 3.43 2.72 -11.28
N LEU A 76 2.38 3.27 -10.65
CA LEU A 76 1.60 2.59 -9.62
C LEU A 76 1.01 1.27 -10.13
N PHE A 77 0.43 1.24 -11.33
CA PHE A 77 -0.13 -0.01 -11.87
C PHE A 77 0.95 -1.04 -12.20
N ALA A 78 2.07 -0.62 -12.79
CA ALA A 78 3.19 -1.52 -13.04
C ALA A 78 3.69 -2.16 -11.73
N GLU A 79 3.85 -1.34 -10.69
CA GLU A 79 4.24 -1.76 -9.35
C GLU A 79 3.24 -2.75 -8.73
N ILE A 80 1.93 -2.44 -8.76
CA ILE A 80 0.87 -3.30 -8.25
C ILE A 80 0.90 -4.67 -8.95
N PHE A 81 0.98 -4.71 -10.28
CA PHE A 81 0.96 -5.98 -11.00
C PHE A 81 2.20 -6.83 -10.74
N VAL A 82 3.37 -6.20 -10.62
CA VAL A 82 4.60 -6.90 -10.24
C VAL A 82 4.50 -7.46 -8.82
N PHE A 83 3.94 -6.69 -7.87
CA PHE A 83 3.70 -7.18 -6.52
C PHE A 83 2.76 -8.39 -6.50
N LEU A 84 1.62 -8.30 -7.19
CA LEU A 84 0.63 -9.38 -7.23
C LEU A 84 1.20 -10.64 -7.90
N GLN A 85 2.02 -10.49 -8.94
CA GLN A 85 2.70 -11.61 -9.59
C GLN A 85 3.63 -12.38 -8.62
N GLN A 86 4.25 -11.68 -7.67
CA GLN A 86 5.18 -12.28 -6.70
C GLN A 86 4.49 -12.82 -5.44
N ASN A 87 3.24 -12.43 -5.19
CA ASN A 87 2.49 -12.77 -3.98
C ASN A 87 1.09 -13.31 -4.35
N PRO A 88 1.00 -14.52 -4.93
CA PRO A 88 -0.25 -15.10 -5.42
C PRO A 88 -1.25 -15.48 -4.31
N GLU A 89 -0.83 -15.43 -3.04
CA GLU A 89 -1.67 -15.71 -1.87
C GLU A 89 -2.64 -14.59 -1.50
N PHE A 90 -2.38 -13.36 -1.96
CA PHE A 90 -3.27 -12.23 -1.69
C PHE A 90 -4.45 -12.22 -2.66
N THR A 91 -5.64 -12.02 -2.12
CA THR A 91 -6.88 -12.01 -2.90
C THR A 91 -7.07 -10.64 -3.55
N HIS A 92 -7.62 -10.64 -4.76
CA HIS A 92 -7.93 -9.42 -5.51
C HIS A 92 -9.05 -8.62 -4.85
N TRP A 93 -9.07 -7.32 -5.19
CA TRP A 93 -10.00 -6.26 -4.76
C TRP A 93 -11.45 -6.68 -4.52
#